data_AF-A0A550HBZ6-F1
#
_entry.id   AF-A0A550HBZ6-F1
#
_cell.length_a   1.000
_cell.length_b   1.000
_cell.length_c   1.000
_cell.angle_alpha   90.00
_cell.angle_beta   90.00
_cell.angle_gamma   90.00
#
_symmetry.space_group_name_H-M   'P 1'
#
loop_
_entity.id
_entity.type
_entity.pdbx_description
1 polymer ?
#
loop_
_entity_poly.entity_id
_entity_poly.type
_entity_poly.pdbx_seq_one_letter_code
_entity_poly.pdbx_strand_id
1 'polypeptide(L)'
;MCQNPKRVAIARLRSAVDNLLVNAWAHGRAKGAAARIEVALRPVQEGGSPAALLTVEGHGPGVPHTQRESIFGRFHRSPDSPGSGLGLTLVAQQIALHQGRVEVLNRSDGAPGARFEVYLPVTAVRDVRHTLPLLRRDWLAASAEGGMKTEQR
;
A
#
# COMPACT_ATOMS: atom_id res chain seq x y z
N MET A 1 -4.53 5.72 -29.13
CA MET A 1 -3.80 6.46 -28.08
C MET A 1 -2.91 5.50 -27.30
N CYS A 2 -1.67 5.28 -27.74
CA CYS A 2 -0.73 4.39 -27.06
C CYS A 2 -0.14 5.09 -25.84
N GLN A 3 -0.47 4.62 -24.63
CA GLN A 3 0.19 5.12 -23.42
C GLN A 3 1.64 4.64 -23.37
N ASN A 4 2.54 5.54 -22.97
CA ASN A 4 3.98 5.29 -22.84
C ASN A 4 4.25 4.18 -21.79
N PRO A 5 4.91 3.07 -22.12
CA PRO A 5 5.08 1.93 -21.21
C PRO A 5 5.79 2.28 -19.89
N LYS A 6 6.72 3.24 -19.90
CA LYS A 6 7.38 3.74 -18.66
C LYS A 6 6.42 4.48 -17.73
N ARG A 7 5.41 5.19 -18.27
CA ARG A 7 4.37 5.86 -17.48
C ARG A 7 3.38 4.87 -16.88
N VAL A 8 3.08 3.78 -17.59
CA VAL A 8 2.20 2.71 -17.11
C VAL A 8 2.83 1.94 -15.95
N ALA A 9 4.15 1.72 -15.96
CA ALA A 9 4.89 1.10 -14.85
C ALA A 9 4.86 1.96 -13.57
N ILE A 10 5.20 3.26 -13.65
CA ILE A 10 5.23 4.15 -12.47
C ILE A 10 3.84 4.40 -11.88
N ALA A 11 2.81 4.57 -12.71
CA ALA A 11 1.44 4.83 -12.24
C ALA A 11 0.87 3.64 -11.43
N ARG A 12 1.38 2.43 -11.66
CA ARG A 12 0.88 1.19 -11.06
C ARG A 12 1.44 0.90 -9.68
N LEU A 13 2.71 1.27 -9.40
CA LEU A 13 3.29 1.13 -8.06
C LEU A 13 2.61 2.04 -7.03
N ARG A 14 2.26 3.27 -7.42
CA ARG A 14 1.49 4.17 -6.54
C ARG A 14 0.19 3.51 -6.08
N SER A 15 -0.55 2.91 -7.00
CA SER A 15 -1.80 2.21 -6.68
C SER A 15 -1.58 1.05 -5.69
N ALA A 16 -0.48 0.29 -5.81
CA ALA A 16 -0.16 -0.76 -4.85
C ALA A 16 0.10 -0.19 -3.44
N VAL A 17 0.86 0.90 -3.34
CA VAL A 17 1.13 1.56 -2.06
C VAL A 17 -0.16 2.14 -1.46
N ASP A 18 -0.97 2.83 -2.25
CA ASP A 18 -2.26 3.39 -1.81
C ASP A 18 -3.17 2.28 -1.25
N ASN A 19 -3.23 1.12 -1.93
CA ASN A 19 -4.02 -0.02 -1.44
C ASN A 19 -3.47 -0.59 -0.12
N LEU A 20 -2.15 -0.68 0.04
CA LEU A 20 -1.54 -1.12 1.31
C LEU A 20 -1.87 -0.16 2.45
N LEU A 21 -1.78 1.15 2.21
CA LEU A 21 -2.09 2.17 3.20
C LEU A 21 -3.57 2.19 3.59
N VAL A 22 -4.47 2.07 2.61
CA VAL A 22 -5.91 1.97 2.87
C VAL A 22 -6.23 0.72 3.71
N ASN A 23 -5.62 -0.42 3.40
CA ASN A 23 -5.80 -1.63 4.20
C ASN A 23 -5.23 -1.48 5.61
N ALA A 24 -4.05 -0.87 5.76
CA ALA A 24 -3.45 -0.60 7.07
C ALA A 24 -4.29 0.40 7.88
N TRP A 25 -4.93 1.38 7.25
CA TRP A 25 -5.85 2.31 7.92
C TRP A 25 -7.15 1.61 8.36
N ALA A 26 -7.75 0.82 7.47
CA ALA A 26 -9.01 0.15 7.73
C ALA A 26 -8.90 -0.96 8.78
N HIS A 27 -7.79 -1.72 8.75
CA HIS A 27 -7.62 -2.95 9.53
C HIS A 27 -6.45 -2.91 10.53
N GLY A 28 -5.52 -1.97 10.39
CA GLY A 28 -4.30 -1.87 11.20
C GLY A 28 -4.48 -1.08 12.50
N ARG A 29 -5.67 -1.07 13.09
CA ARG A 29 -5.94 -0.46 14.39
C ARG A 29 -6.78 -1.37 15.28
N ALA A 30 -6.50 -1.33 16.58
CA ALA A 30 -7.44 -1.88 17.56
C ALA A 30 -8.76 -1.10 17.54
N LYS A 31 -9.86 -1.77 17.89
CA LYS A 31 -11.20 -1.14 17.91
C LYS A 31 -11.19 0.04 18.88
N GLY A 32 -11.49 1.24 18.38
CA GLY A 32 -11.50 2.49 19.17
C GLY A 32 -10.13 3.18 19.33
N ALA A 33 -9.04 2.63 18.80
CA ALA A 33 -7.72 3.25 18.82
C ALA A 33 -7.47 4.13 17.59
N ALA A 34 -6.57 5.11 17.72
CA ALA A 34 -6.02 5.82 16.58
C ALA A 34 -5.21 4.85 15.70
N ALA A 35 -5.30 5.00 14.37
CA ALA A 35 -4.47 4.20 13.48
C ALA A 35 -3.03 4.72 13.53
N ARG A 36 -2.08 3.81 13.75
CA ARG A 36 -0.66 4.06 13.59
C ARG A 36 -0.15 3.16 12.47
N ILE A 37 0.44 3.78 11.45
CA ILE A 37 0.96 3.09 10.27
C ILE A 37 2.42 3.51 10.11
N GLU A 38 3.31 2.53 10.04
CA GLU A 38 4.74 2.77 9.81
C GLU A 38 5.10 2.31 8.41
N VAL A 39 5.85 3.15 7.69
CA VAL A 39 6.25 2.88 6.31
C VAL A 39 7.76 3.07 6.22
N ALA A 40 8.46 2.06 5.71
CA ALA A 40 9.90 2.15 5.47
C ALA A 40 10.24 1.63 4.09
N LEU A 41 11.26 2.22 3.48
CA LEU A 41 11.86 1.75 2.23
C LEU A 41 13.35 1.60 2.45
N ARG A 42 13.91 0.42 2.17
CA ARG A 42 15.35 0.18 2.30
C ARG A 42 15.88 -0.71 1.18
N PRO A 43 17.15 -0.53 0.75
CA PRO A 43 17.79 -1.47 -0.15
C PRO A 43 18.04 -2.81 0.56
N VAL A 44 17.86 -3.91 -0.16
CA VAL A 44 18.12 -5.28 0.30
C VAL A 44 18.73 -6.11 -0.85
N GLN A 45 19.17 -7.32 -0.53
CA GLN A 45 19.49 -8.34 -1.52
C GLN A 45 18.42 -9.43 -1.49
N GLU A 46 17.93 -9.82 -2.65
CA GLU A 46 16.94 -10.87 -2.80
C GLU A 46 17.35 -11.79 -3.95
N GLY A 47 17.43 -13.10 -3.70
CA GLY A 47 17.90 -14.05 -4.72
C GLY A 47 19.29 -13.74 -5.28
N GLY A 48 20.15 -13.07 -4.50
CA GLY A 48 21.48 -12.63 -4.94
C GLY A 48 21.49 -11.38 -5.84
N SER A 49 20.36 -10.69 -5.98
CA SER A 49 20.25 -9.46 -6.78
C SER A 49 19.78 -8.26 -5.93
N PRO A 50 20.14 -7.01 -6.32
CA PRO A 50 19.63 -5.81 -5.65
C PRO A 50 18.11 -5.66 -5.75
N ALA A 51 17.49 -5.40 -4.60
CA ALA A 51 16.07 -5.12 -4.49
C ALA A 51 15.79 -3.97 -3.51
N ALA A 52 14.59 -3.42 -3.58
CA ALA A 52 14.05 -2.49 -2.60
C ALA A 52 12.98 -3.21 -1.79
N LEU A 53 13.09 -3.14 -0.47
CA LEU A 53 12.10 -3.63 0.46
C LEU A 53 11.28 -2.44 0.97
N LEU A 54 10.01 -2.38 0.57
CA LEU A 54 8.99 -1.52 1.13
C LEU A 54 8.25 -2.28 2.23
N THR A 55 8.20 -1.73 3.43
CA THR A 55 7.38 -2.25 4.53
C THR A 55 6.23 -1.30 4.84
N VAL A 56 5.06 -1.88 5.12
CA VAL A 56 3.90 -1.16 5.66
C VAL A 56 3.40 -1.92 6.88
N GLU A 57 3.58 -1.35 8.07
CA GLU A 57 3.21 -1.94 9.36
C GLU A 57 1.98 -1.26 9.95
N GLY A 58 0.97 -2.06 10.31
CA GLY A 58 -0.21 -1.64 11.08
C GLY A 58 -0.18 -2.16 12.52
N HIS A 59 -0.84 -1.44 13.43
CA HIS A 59 -0.93 -1.74 14.87
C HIS A 59 -2.28 -2.40 15.22
N GLY A 60 -2.81 -3.22 14.32
CA GLY A 60 -4.11 -3.87 14.45
C GLY A 60 -4.02 -5.27 15.07
N PRO A 61 -5.06 -6.11 14.93
CA PRO A 61 -5.02 -7.50 15.40
C PRO A 61 -4.05 -8.39 14.59
N GLY A 62 -3.63 -7.94 13.41
CA GLY A 62 -2.78 -8.71 12.50
C GLY A 62 -3.56 -9.61 11.54
N VAL A 63 -2.83 -10.42 10.78
CA VAL A 63 -3.41 -11.40 9.84
C VAL A 63 -3.12 -12.82 10.34
N PRO A 64 -4.16 -13.65 10.57
CA PRO A 64 -3.97 -15.06 10.94
C PRO A 64 -3.12 -15.80 9.92
N HIS A 65 -2.22 -16.67 10.38
CA HIS A 65 -1.31 -17.43 9.51
C HIS A 65 -2.03 -18.16 8.37
N THR A 66 -3.19 -18.77 8.66
CA THR A 66 -4.03 -19.50 7.70
C THR A 66 -4.62 -18.62 6.59
N GLN A 67 -4.64 -17.30 6.77
CA GLN A 67 -5.21 -16.36 5.79
C GLN A 67 -4.12 -15.68 4.94
N ARG A 68 -2.85 -15.70 5.36
CA ARG A 68 -1.78 -14.88 4.76
C ARG A 68 -1.57 -15.08 3.26
N GLU A 69 -1.77 -16.29 2.76
CA GLU A 69 -1.69 -16.55 1.31
C GLU A 69 -2.98 -16.14 0.59
N SER A 70 -4.13 -16.43 1.20
CA SER A 70 -5.44 -16.22 0.57
C SER A 70 -5.86 -14.75 0.52
N ILE A 71 -5.35 -13.88 1.40
CA ILE A 71 -5.66 -12.44 1.38
C ILE A 71 -5.23 -11.74 0.09
N PHE A 72 -4.25 -12.29 -0.63
CA PHE A 72 -3.79 -11.80 -1.93
C PHE A 72 -4.58 -12.39 -3.11
N GLY A 73 -5.41 -13.40 -2.84
CA GLY A 73 -6.29 -14.03 -3.82
C GLY A 73 -7.38 -13.10 -4.32
N ARG A 74 -7.97 -13.44 -5.46
CA ARG A 74 -9.11 -12.70 -6.01
C ARG A 74 -10.32 -12.86 -5.09
N PHE A 75 -11.03 -11.75 -4.86
CA PHE A 75 -12.31 -11.71 -4.12
C PHE A 75 -12.24 -12.16 -2.66
N HIS A 76 -11.06 -12.17 -2.04
CA HIS A 76 -10.93 -12.45 -0.61
C HIS A 76 -11.56 -11.32 0.20
N ARG A 77 -12.63 -11.63 0.93
CA ARG A 77 -13.36 -10.69 1.78
C ARG A 77 -13.36 -11.20 3.21
N SER A 78 -12.98 -10.34 4.15
CA SER A 78 -13.45 -10.51 5.53
C SER A 78 -14.93 -10.11 5.58
N PRO A 79 -15.81 -10.87 6.23
CA PRO A 79 -17.25 -10.60 6.32
C PRO A 79 -17.58 -9.17 6.79
N ASP A 80 -16.69 -8.57 7.59
CA ASP A 80 -16.90 -7.28 8.24
C ASP A 80 -16.18 -6.10 7.55
N SER A 81 -15.61 -6.27 6.34
CA SER A 81 -14.90 -5.18 5.65
C SER A 81 -15.83 -4.37 4.73
N PRO A 82 -15.94 -3.04 4.90
CA PRO A 82 -16.78 -2.18 4.06
C PRO A 82 -16.24 -1.96 2.63
N GLY A 83 -15.11 -2.59 2.26
CA GLY A 83 -14.49 -2.46 0.95
C GLY A 83 -14.82 -3.59 -0.04
N SER A 84 -14.44 -3.42 -1.31
CA SER A 84 -14.69 -4.40 -2.39
C SER A 84 -13.89 -5.70 -2.27
N GLY A 85 -12.98 -5.82 -1.31
CA GLY A 85 -12.06 -6.96 -1.18
C GLY A 85 -11.03 -7.07 -2.31
N LEU A 86 -10.88 -6.03 -3.15
CA LEU A 86 -9.97 -6.04 -4.30
C LEU A 86 -8.58 -5.46 -3.97
N GLY A 87 -8.42 -4.78 -2.83
CA GLY A 87 -7.23 -3.99 -2.52
C GLY A 87 -5.93 -4.81 -2.57
N LEU A 88 -5.83 -5.88 -1.77
CA LEU A 88 -4.63 -6.72 -1.74
C LEU A 88 -4.44 -7.56 -3.01
N THR A 89 -5.52 -7.95 -3.68
CA THR A 89 -5.44 -8.59 -5.00
C THR A 89 -4.78 -7.66 -6.03
N LEU A 90 -5.11 -6.37 -5.99
CA LEU A 90 -4.49 -5.37 -6.86
C LEU A 90 -3.02 -5.18 -6.50
N VAL A 91 -2.68 -5.14 -5.21
CA VAL A 91 -1.27 -5.12 -4.75
C VAL A 91 -0.51 -6.30 -5.38
N ALA A 92 -0.98 -7.53 -5.19
CA ALA A 92 -0.32 -8.73 -5.72
C ALA A 92 -0.13 -8.66 -7.24
N GLN A 93 -1.16 -8.24 -7.99
CA GLN A 93 -1.06 -8.06 -9.44
C GLN A 93 -0.03 -7.01 -9.84
N GLN A 94 -0.04 -5.84 -9.20
CA GLN A 94 0.92 -4.78 -9.52
C GLN A 94 2.35 -5.19 -9.18
N ILE A 95 2.57 -5.83 -8.03
CA ILE A 95 3.90 -6.29 -7.63
C ILE A 95 4.42 -7.38 -8.56
N ALA A 96 3.58 -8.34 -8.95
CA ALA A 96 3.95 -9.36 -9.93
C ALA A 96 4.32 -8.78 -11.30
N LEU A 97 3.60 -7.75 -11.77
CA LEU A 97 3.93 -7.03 -13.00
C LEU A 97 5.31 -6.34 -12.96
N HIS A 98 5.80 -6.02 -11.76
CA HIS A 98 7.13 -5.46 -11.53
C HIS A 98 8.17 -6.53 -11.18
N GLN A 99 7.85 -7.82 -11.39
CA GLN A 99 8.71 -8.96 -11.07
C GLN A 99 9.12 -8.99 -9.59
N GLY A 100 8.31 -8.37 -8.74
CA GLY A 100 8.48 -8.36 -7.29
C GLY A 100 7.67 -9.47 -6.62
N ARG A 101 7.78 -9.51 -5.30
CA ARG A 101 6.92 -10.33 -4.44
C ARG A 101 6.38 -9.53 -3.27
N VAL A 102 5.23 -9.95 -2.75
CA VAL A 102 4.62 -9.39 -1.56
C VAL A 102 4.30 -10.50 -0.59
N GLU A 103 4.54 -10.26 0.69
CA GLU A 103 4.17 -11.16 1.78
C GLU A 103 3.62 -10.37 2.96
N VAL A 104 2.98 -11.07 3.89
CA VAL A 104 2.53 -10.51 5.16
C VAL A 104 3.13 -11.30 6.32
N LEU A 105 3.68 -10.56 7.28
CA LEU A 105 4.33 -11.08 8.47
C LEU A 105 3.73 -10.43 9.71
N ASN A 106 4.14 -10.92 10.87
CA ASN A 106 3.94 -10.19 12.11
C ASN A 106 4.80 -8.92 12.11
N ARG A 107 4.46 -7.98 13.00
CA ARG A 107 5.27 -6.78 13.20
C ARG A 107 6.70 -7.10 13.59
N SER A 108 7.61 -6.20 13.26
CA SER A 108 9.04 -6.33 13.57
C SER A 108 9.32 -6.35 15.08
N ASP A 109 8.50 -5.67 15.89
CA ASP A 109 8.62 -5.60 17.35
C ASP A 109 7.95 -6.75 18.10
N GLY A 110 7.31 -7.69 17.40
CA GLY A 110 6.58 -8.81 17.99
C GLY A 110 5.23 -8.45 18.62
N ALA A 111 4.82 -7.19 18.59
CA ALA A 111 3.51 -6.78 19.08
C ALA A 111 2.38 -7.21 18.12
N PRO A 112 1.10 -7.14 18.54
CA PRO A 112 -0.03 -7.42 17.65
C PRO A 112 -0.06 -6.47 16.44
N GLY A 113 -0.23 -7.04 15.25
CA GLY A 113 -0.37 -6.29 14.01
C GLY A 113 0.12 -7.07 12.81
N ALA A 114 0.22 -6.38 11.68
CA ALA A 114 0.65 -6.96 10.42
C ALA A 114 1.68 -6.07 9.76
N ARG A 115 2.68 -6.71 9.16
CA ARG A 115 3.70 -6.09 8.33
C ARG A 115 3.58 -6.64 6.92
N PHE A 116 3.22 -5.78 5.98
CA PHE A 116 3.32 -6.13 4.56
C PHE A 116 4.75 -5.83 4.09
N GLU A 117 5.41 -6.82 3.52
CA GLU A 117 6.72 -6.68 2.91
C GLU A 117 6.60 -6.82 1.40
N VAL A 118 7.00 -5.79 0.68
CA VAL A 118 7.01 -5.75 -0.78
C VAL A 118 8.46 -5.65 -1.23
N TYR A 119 8.88 -6.64 -2.02
CA TYR A 119 10.20 -6.70 -2.62
C TYR A 119 10.08 -6.35 -4.09
N LEU A 120 10.87 -5.38 -4.53
CA LEU A 120 10.90 -4.93 -5.92
C LEU A 120 12.35 -5.00 -6.44
N PRO A 121 12.61 -5.69 -7.55
CA PRO A 121 13.91 -5.65 -8.19
C PRO A 121 14.32 -4.22 -8.50
N VAL A 122 15.55 -3.84 -8.13
CA VAL A 122 16.11 -2.54 -8.47
C VAL A 122 17.09 -2.76 -9.61
N THR A 123 16.66 -2.49 -10.83
CA THR A 123 17.61 -2.33 -11.93
C THR A 123 18.41 -1.07 -11.63
N ALA A 124 19.75 -1.17 -11.59
CA ALA A 124 20.61 -0.01 -11.38
C ALA A 124 20.23 1.06 -12.40
N VAL A 125 19.55 2.10 -11.92
CA VAL A 125 19.11 3.19 -12.76
C VAL A 125 20.36 4.00 -13.08
N ARG A 126 20.91 3.82 -14.28
CA ARG A 126 21.90 4.76 -14.83
C ARG A 126 21.20 6.12 -14.95
N ASP A 127 21.59 7.05 -14.07
CA ASP A 127 21.28 8.47 -14.05
C ASP A 127 19.87 8.84 -14.58
N VAL A 128 18.85 8.60 -13.75
CA VAL A 128 17.52 9.20 -13.95
C VAL A 128 17.55 10.56 -13.29
N ARG A 129 17.98 11.57 -14.05
CA ARG A 129 17.65 12.98 -13.80
C ARG A 129 16.16 13.21 -14.04
N HIS A 130 15.30 12.56 -13.27
CA HIS A 130 13.88 12.87 -13.26
C HIS A 130 13.61 13.72 -12.02
N THR A 131 13.74 15.03 -12.20
CA THR A 131 12.99 16.01 -11.43
C THR A 131 11.52 15.66 -11.61
N LEU A 132 10.92 15.00 -10.61
CA LEU A 132 9.48 14.99 -10.49
C LEU A 132 9.06 16.46 -10.35
N PRO A 133 8.25 17.05 -11.25
CA PRO A 133 7.56 18.27 -10.90
C PRO A 133 6.72 17.89 -9.68
N LEU A 134 7.08 18.43 -8.52
CA LEU A 134 6.42 18.17 -7.26
C LEU A 134 4.91 18.28 -7.50
N LEU A 135 4.24 17.17 -7.22
CA LEU A 135 2.80 17.00 -7.26
C LEU A 135 2.13 18.30 -6.76
N ARG A 136 1.32 18.96 -7.60
CA ARG A 136 0.43 20.02 -7.14
C ARG A 136 -0.41 19.45 -6.00
N ARG A 137 -0.39 20.12 -4.84
CA ARG A 137 -0.94 19.71 -3.53
C ARG A 137 -2.47 19.78 -3.46
N ASP A 138 -3.16 19.58 -4.58
CA ASP A 138 -4.56 19.99 -4.69
C ASP A 138 -5.51 18.92 -4.14
N TRP A 139 -5.01 17.70 -3.89
CA TRP A 139 -5.83 16.54 -3.51
C TRP A 139 -5.92 16.25 -2.00
N LEU A 140 -5.20 16.98 -1.14
CA LEU A 140 -5.27 16.79 0.32
C LEU A 140 -6.26 17.74 1.02
N ALA A 141 -6.78 18.77 0.35
CA ALA A 141 -7.62 19.80 0.98
C ALA A 141 -9.13 19.73 0.60
N ALA A 142 -9.52 18.95 -0.40
CA ALA A 142 -10.91 18.91 -0.85
C ALA A 142 -11.75 17.86 -0.08
N SER A 143 -11.93 18.04 1.24
CA SER A 143 -13.01 17.35 1.98
C SER A 143 -13.44 18.05 3.28
N ALA A 144 -13.06 19.31 3.55
CA ALA A 144 -13.37 19.94 4.83
C ALA A 144 -14.00 21.34 4.74
N GLU A 145 -14.75 21.69 3.70
CA GLU A 145 -15.62 22.88 3.73
C GLU A 145 -16.96 22.62 3.02
N GLY A 146 -17.86 21.92 3.72
CA GLY A 146 -19.29 21.90 3.44
C GLY A 146 -19.99 22.81 4.43
N GLY A 147 -20.05 24.11 4.10
CA GLY A 147 -20.58 25.18 4.93
C GLY A 147 -22.02 24.96 5.41
N MET A 148 -22.17 25.26 6.69
CA MET A 148 -23.39 25.50 7.45
C MET A 148 -24.33 26.44 6.67
N LYS A 149 -25.46 25.93 6.18
CA LYS A 149 -26.56 26.78 5.67
C LYS A 149 -27.39 27.24 6.86
N THR A 150 -27.14 28.45 7.31
CA THR A 150 -28.03 29.16 8.25
C THR A 150 -29.23 29.67 7.48
N GLU A 151 -30.39 29.28 7.98
CA GLU A 151 -31.73 29.69 7.58
C GLU A 151 -31.96 31.15 7.98
N GLN A 152 -32.37 32.01 7.05
CA GLN A 152 -32.99 33.29 7.36
C GLN A 152 -34.21 33.51 6.48
N ARG A 153 -35.31 33.71 7.21
CA ARG A 153 -36.63 34.18 6.81
C ARG A 153 -36.61 35.64 6.40
#